data_AF-A0A349Q8J8-F1
#
_entry.id   AF-A0A349Q8J8-F1
#
_cell.length_a   1.000
_cell.length_b   1.000
_cell.length_c   1.000
_cell.angle_alpha   90.00
_cell.angle_beta   90.00
_cell.angle_gamma   90.00
#
_symmetry.space_group_name_H-M   'P 1'
#
loop_
_entity.id
_entity.type
_entity.pdbx_description
1 polymer ?
#
loop_
_entity_poly.entity_id
_entity_poly.type
_entity_poly.pdbx_seq_one_letter_code
_entity_poly.pdbx_strand_id
1 'polypeptide(L)'
;MDWQQVWQTVQNWLTNTGIKIVIAIAIMIVSFSLINWICKKIAKRADKKVAQNKKIDKTIYKTVSYVVKVALKVLVVIALIGYVGIDTSAITALIASLGVGVGLAI
;
A
#
# COMPACT_ATOMS: atom_id res chain seq x y z
N MET A 1 42.89 -5.13 1.67
CA MET A 1 41.42 -5.03 1.78
C MET A 1 41.14 -4.20 3.01
N ASP A 2 41.06 -2.89 2.80
CA ASP A 2 41.11 -1.88 3.84
C ASP A 2 39.87 -1.90 4.73
N TRP A 3 40.05 -2.29 5.99
CA TRP A 3 39.03 -2.26 7.05
C TRP A 3 38.39 -0.86 7.20
N GLN A 4 39.15 0.17 6.85
CA GLN A 4 38.71 1.57 6.81
C GLN A 4 37.68 1.86 5.71
N GLN A 5 37.75 1.17 4.57
CA GLN A 5 36.77 1.29 3.49
C GLN A 5 35.43 0.64 3.85
N VAL A 6 35.46 -0.45 4.62
CA VAL A 6 34.23 -1.11 5.11
C VAL A 6 33.49 -0.17 6.07
N TRP A 7 34.21 0.50 6.97
CA TRP A 7 33.61 1.46 7.91
C TRP A 7 33.02 2.70 7.22
N GLN A 8 33.74 3.24 6.23
CA GLN A 8 33.26 4.35 5.39
C GLN A 8 32.05 3.97 4.54
N THR A 9 32.04 2.76 3.96
CA THR A 9 30.91 2.27 3.16
C THR A 9 29.68 2.07 4.03
N VAL A 10 29.83 1.51 5.23
CA VAL A 10 28.74 1.33 6.20
C VAL A 10 28.20 2.68 6.66
N GLN A 11 29.04 3.67 7.00
CA GLN A 11 28.57 5.01 7.40
C GLN A 11 27.85 5.75 6.26
N ASN A 12 28.35 5.65 5.03
CA ASN A 12 27.67 6.20 3.86
C ASN A 12 26.34 5.49 3.60
N TRP A 13 26.28 4.17 3.74
CA TRP A 13 25.03 3.40 3.61
C TRP A 13 24.03 3.76 4.71
N LEU A 14 24.47 3.88 5.97
CA LEU A 14 23.61 4.22 7.10
C LEU A 14 23.04 5.62 6.98
N THR A 15 23.81 6.57 6.48
CA THR A 15 23.36 7.97 6.32
C THR A 15 22.39 8.11 5.15
N ASN A 16 22.64 7.42 4.03
CA ASN A 16 21.75 7.45 2.85
C ASN A 16 20.46 6.63 3.05
N THR A 17 20.57 5.43 3.61
CA THR A 17 19.44 4.51 3.83
C THR A 17 18.66 4.86 5.10
N GLY A 18 19.32 5.40 6.14
CA GLY A 18 18.67 5.87 7.37
C GLY A 18 17.68 7.01 7.11
N ILE A 19 18.02 7.96 6.24
CA ILE A 19 17.10 9.01 5.79
C ILE A 19 15.90 8.42 5.04
N LYS A 20 16.11 7.42 4.19
CA LYS A 20 15.02 6.73 3.48
C LYS A 20 14.07 6.02 4.44
N ILE A 21 14.58 5.44 5.52
CA ILE A 21 13.77 4.79 6.57
C ILE A 21 12.92 5.83 7.32
N VAL A 22 13.49 6.97 7.68
CA VAL A 22 12.75 8.06 8.34
C VAL A 22 11.66 8.62 7.42
N ILE A 23 11.98 8.83 6.14
CA ILE A 23 11.00 9.24 5.13
C ILE A 23 9.92 8.16 4.93
N ALA A 24 10.29 6.89 4.94
CA ALA A 24 9.33 5.80 4.84
C ALA A 24 8.37 5.74 6.04
N ILE A 25 8.85 5.97 7.26
CA ILE A 25 7.98 6.05 8.45
C ILE A 25 7.04 7.27 8.33
N ALA A 26 7.55 8.42 7.87
CA ALA A 26 6.72 9.60 7.64
C ALA A 26 5.64 9.36 6.56
N ILE A 27 6.00 8.74 5.44
CA ILE A 27 5.05 8.37 4.38
C ILE A 27 4.04 7.35 4.91
N MET A 28 4.44 6.38 5.73
CA MET A 28 3.53 5.37 6.30
C MET A 28 2.39 6.04 7.08
N ILE A 29 2.71 7.04 7.91
CA ILE A 29 1.73 7.81 8.68
C ILE A 29 0.80 8.59 7.73
N VAL A 30 1.36 9.27 6.73
CA VAL A 30 0.59 10.05 5.74
C VAL A 30 -0.33 9.14 4.92
N SER A 31 0.16 7.99 4.47
CA SER A 31 -0.62 7.09 3.63
C SER A 31 -1.75 6.41 4.40
N PHE A 32 -1.56 6.04 5.66
CA PHE A 32 -2.65 5.52 6.49
C PHE A 32 -3.77 6.56 6.65
N SER A 33 -3.39 7.82 6.86
CA SER A 33 -4.32 8.94 6.94
C SER A 33 -5.04 9.18 5.61
N LEU A 34 -4.30 9.18 4.48
CA LEU A 34 -4.84 9.39 3.14
C LEU A 34 -5.80 8.28 2.72
N ILE A 35 -5.46 7.00 2.96
CA ILE A 35 -6.32 5.85 2.68
C ILE A 35 -7.60 5.94 3.52
N ASN A 36 -7.48 6.26 4.81
CA ASN A 36 -8.66 6.39 5.66
C ASN A 36 -9.57 7.53 5.18
N TRP A 37 -8.99 8.62 4.67
CA TRP A 37 -9.73 9.75 4.11
C TRP A 37 -10.42 9.41 2.78
N ILE A 38 -9.71 8.75 1.86
CA ILE A 38 -10.25 8.28 0.59
C ILE A 38 -11.38 7.27 0.82
N CYS A 39 -11.17 6.28 1.69
CA CYS A 39 -12.21 5.31 2.03
C CYS A 39 -13.43 5.97 2.68
N LYS A 40 -13.26 6.95 3.57
CA LYS A 40 -14.38 7.73 4.14
C LYS A 40 -15.13 8.52 3.07
N LYS A 41 -14.43 9.13 2.11
CA LYS A 41 -15.04 9.85 0.99
C LYS A 41 -15.82 8.92 0.07
N ILE A 42 -15.27 7.75 -0.25
CA ILE A 42 -15.92 6.75 -1.10
C ILE A 42 -17.17 6.20 -0.41
N ALA A 43 -17.09 5.86 0.88
CA ALA A 43 -18.24 5.41 1.67
C ALA A 43 -19.35 6.47 1.72
N LYS A 44 -19.01 7.74 2.03
CA LYS A 44 -19.99 8.84 2.05
C LYS A 44 -20.65 9.09 0.70
N ARG A 45 -19.91 9.01 -0.41
CA ARG A 45 -20.48 9.20 -1.76
C ARG A 45 -21.38 8.04 -2.17
N ALA A 46 -21.07 6.84 -1.70
CA ALA A 46 -21.83 5.68 -2.07
C ALA A 46 -23.08 5.46 -1.23
N ASP A 47 -23.10 5.80 0.06
CA ASP A 47 -24.35 5.85 0.83
C ASP A 47 -25.37 6.76 0.13
N LYS A 48 -24.90 7.88 -0.44
CA LYS A 48 -25.73 8.80 -1.23
C LYS A 48 -26.21 8.20 -2.56
N LYS A 49 -25.40 7.35 -3.20
CA LYS A 49 -25.71 6.70 -4.49
C LYS A 49 -26.58 5.45 -4.35
N VAL A 50 -26.39 4.67 -3.28
CA VAL A 50 -27.19 3.48 -2.92
C VAL A 50 -28.58 3.91 -2.46
N ALA A 51 -28.71 5.05 -1.76
CA ALA A 51 -30.01 5.64 -1.45
C ALA A 51 -30.80 6.10 -2.70
N GLN A 52 -30.11 6.48 -3.79
CA GLN A 52 -30.75 6.92 -5.03
C GLN A 52 -31.04 5.81 -6.04
N ASN A 53 -30.25 4.73 -6.04
CA ASN A 53 -30.41 3.62 -6.99
C ASN A 53 -30.72 2.33 -6.24
N LYS A 54 -32.02 2.01 -6.10
CA LYS A 54 -32.56 0.76 -5.52
C LYS A 54 -32.07 -0.54 -6.18
N LYS A 55 -31.25 -0.47 -7.25
CA LYS A 55 -30.74 -1.63 -8.00
C LYS A 55 -29.39 -2.17 -7.51
N ILE A 56 -28.68 -1.46 -6.62
CA ILE A 56 -27.38 -1.91 -6.11
C ILE A 56 -27.57 -2.46 -4.71
N ASP A 57 -27.42 -3.78 -4.56
CA ASP A 57 -27.48 -4.43 -3.26
C ASP A 57 -26.39 -3.88 -2.32
N LYS A 58 -26.84 -3.50 -1.12
CA LYS A 58 -25.97 -2.94 -0.08
C LYS A 58 -24.81 -3.88 0.26
N THR A 59 -25.00 -5.19 0.09
CA THR A 59 -24.00 -6.24 0.31
C THR A 59 -22.87 -6.20 -0.72
N ILE A 60 -23.19 -6.18 -2.02
CA ILE A 60 -22.19 -6.10 -3.11
C ILE A 60 -21.35 -4.83 -2.93
N TYR A 61 -22.02 -3.70 -2.67
CA TYR A 61 -21.33 -2.43 -2.45
C TYR A 61 -20.36 -2.49 -1.27
N LYS A 62 -20.79 -3.07 -0.14
CA LYS A 62 -19.95 -3.19 1.06
C LYS A 62 -18.74 -4.09 0.82
N THR A 63 -18.91 -5.18 0.09
CA THR A 63 -17.81 -6.09 -0.28
C THR A 63 -16.80 -5.39 -1.20
N VAL A 64 -17.24 -4.74 -2.28
CA VAL A 64 -16.34 -4.01 -3.20
C VAL A 64 -15.60 -2.88 -2.47
N SER A 65 -16.31 -2.11 -1.63
CA SER A 65 -15.70 -1.05 -0.84
C SER A 65 -14.62 -1.58 0.11
N TYR A 66 -14.87 -2.74 0.74
CA TYR A 66 -13.89 -3.40 1.60
C TYR A 66 -12.68 -3.91 0.82
N VAL A 67 -12.88 -4.60 -0.31
CA VAL A 67 -11.80 -5.10 -1.17
C VAL A 67 -10.93 -3.95 -1.67
N VAL A 68 -11.53 -2.87 -2.17
CA VAL A 68 -10.79 -1.68 -2.63
C VAL A 68 -10.00 -1.06 -1.47
N LYS A 69 -10.58 -0.99 -0.28
CA LYS A 69 -9.89 -0.48 0.92
C LYS A 69 -8.66 -1.32 1.27
N VAL A 70 -8.77 -2.65 1.21
CA VAL A 70 -7.64 -3.55 1.47
C VAL A 70 -6.58 -3.43 0.37
N ALA A 71 -6.98 -3.45 -0.91
CA ALA A 71 -6.07 -3.32 -2.05
C ALA A 71 -5.27 -2.01 -2.00
N LEU A 72 -5.92 -0.88 -1.69
CA LEU A 72 -5.25 0.41 -1.60
C LEU A 72 -4.24 0.47 -0.44
N LYS A 73 -4.54 -0.18 0.70
CA LYS A 73 -3.58 -0.33 1.80
C LYS A 73 -2.35 -1.14 1.39
N VAL A 74 -2.59 -2.29 0.74
CA VAL A 74 -1.52 -3.19 0.31
C VAL A 74 -0.60 -2.51 -0.71
N LEU A 75 -1.15 -1.79 -1.70
CA LEU A 75 -0.39 -1.06 -2.71
C LEU A 75 0.56 -0.03 -2.09
N VAL A 76 0.06 0.74 -1.12
CA VAL A 76 0.86 1.71 -0.37
C VAL A 76 2.01 1.04 0.39
N VAL A 77 1.74 -0.08 1.06
CA VAL A 77 2.76 -0.80 1.83
C VAL A 77 3.89 -1.28 0.92
N ILE A 78 3.57 -1.80 -0.28
CA ILE A 78 4.58 -2.22 -1.26
C ILE A 78 5.39 -1.02 -1.76
N ALA A 79 4.72 0.09 -2.11
CA ALA A 79 5.39 1.31 -2.55
C ALA A 79 6.35 1.85 -1.48
N LEU A 80 5.98 1.70 -0.21
CA LEU A 80 6.82 2.07 0.93
C LEU A 80 8.08 1.20 1.03
N ILE A 81 7.90 -0.12 0.97
CA ILE A 81 9.02 -1.08 1.05
C ILE A 81 10.00 -0.84 -0.12
N GLY A 82 9.48 -0.56 -1.32
CA GLY A 82 10.29 -0.19 -2.47
C GLY A 82 11.05 1.13 -2.29
N TYR A 83 10.45 2.12 -1.61
CA TYR A 83 11.13 3.40 -1.31
C TYR A 83 12.29 3.24 -0.31
N VAL A 84 12.17 2.29 0.64
CA VAL A 84 13.26 1.93 1.56
C VAL A 84 14.44 1.27 0.82
N GLY A 85 14.25 0.85 -0.44
CA GLY A 85 15.27 0.18 -1.25
C GLY A 85 15.34 -1.32 -0.98
N ILE A 86 14.31 -1.89 -0.33
CA ILE A 86 14.15 -3.33 -0.20
C ILE A 86 13.59 -3.85 -1.53
N ASP A 87 14.15 -4.95 -2.03
CA ASP A 87 13.67 -5.57 -3.25
C ASP A 87 12.26 -6.17 -3.02
N THR A 88 11.24 -5.48 -3.55
CA THR A 88 9.84 -5.89 -3.43
C THR A 88 9.41 -6.88 -4.51
N SER A 89 10.31 -7.28 -5.42
CA SER A 89 9.96 -8.09 -6.61
C SER A 89 9.26 -9.41 -6.25
N ALA A 90 9.69 -10.07 -5.18
CA ALA A 90 9.06 -11.29 -4.69
C ALA A 90 7.63 -11.03 -4.17
N ILE A 91 7.41 -9.91 -3.47
CA ILE A 91 6.11 -9.53 -2.92
C ILE A 91 5.15 -9.15 -4.06
N THR A 92 5.61 -8.38 -5.04
CA THR A 92 4.80 -8.03 -6.21
C THR A 92 4.46 -9.24 -7.06
N ALA A 93 5.37 -10.20 -7.25
CA ALA A 93 5.09 -11.45 -7.94
C ALA A 93 4.00 -12.27 -7.22
N LEU A 94 4.08 -12.36 -5.89
CA LEU A 94 3.11 -13.07 -5.06
C LEU A 94 1.72 -12.40 -5.13
N ILE A 95 1.67 -11.07 -5.08
CA ILE A 95 0.40 -10.34 -5.19
C ILE A 95 -0.19 -10.43 -6.60
N ALA A 96 0.66 -10.41 -7.63
CA ALA A 96 0.22 -10.61 -9.01
C ALA A 96 -0.40 -12.00 -9.19
N SER A 97 0.22 -13.06 -8.66
CA SER A 97 -0.33 -14.42 -8.75
C SER A 97 -1.63 -14.57 -7.95
N LEU A 98 -1.72 -13.97 -6.75
CA LEU A 98 -2.96 -13.91 -5.98
C LEU A 98 -4.07 -13.16 -6.73
N GLY A 99 -3.73 -12.03 -7.37
CA GLY A 99 -4.67 -11.24 -8.16
C GLY A 99 -5.24 -12.03 -9.35
N VAL A 100 -4.39 -12.75 -10.08
CA VAL A 100 -4.81 -13.64 -11.17
C VAL A 100 -5.65 -14.80 -10.62
N GLY A 101 -5.23 -15.44 -9.52
CA GLY A 101 -5.96 -16.55 -8.92
C GLY A 101 -7.37 -16.16 -8.45
N VAL A 102 -7.51 -15.01 -7.77
CA VAL A 102 -8.82 -14.49 -7.37
C VAL A 102 -9.64 -14.08 -8.59
N GLY A 103 -9.03 -13.42 -9.58
CA GLY A 103 -9.74 -12.95 -10.79
C GLY A 103 -10.29 -14.08 -11.67
N LEU A 104 -9.66 -15.25 -11.66
CA LEU A 104 -10.14 -16.44 -12.38
C LEU A 104 -11.17 -17.25 -11.59
N ALA A 105 -11.20 -17.12 -10.26
CA ALA A 105 -12.10 -17.86 -9.38
C ALA A 105 -13.49 -17.21 -9.23
N ILE A 106 -13.59 -15.91 -9.53
CA ILE A 106 -14.84 -15.14 -9.55
C ILE A 106 -15.47 -15.25 -10.93
#